data_AF-A0A1U7X838-F1
#
_entry.id   AF-A0A1U7X838-F1
#
_cell.length_a   1.000
_cell.length_b   1.000
_cell.length_c   1.000
_cell.angle_alpha   90.00
_cell.angle_beta   90.00
_cell.angle_gamma   90.00
#
_symmetry.space_group_name_H-M   'P 1'
#
loop_
_entity.id
_entity.type
_entity.pdbx_description
1 polymer ?
#
loop_
_entity_poly.entity_id
_entity_poly.type
_entity_poly.pdbx_seq_one_letter_code
_entity_poly.pdbx_strand_id
1 'polypeptide(L)'
;MGLPRFKRPGGTIESSSNLYVANCGPAVGLTFDTIEAVFGAYGPVKGVYLADESGTRVIVSYHEERSAESALKALSRRACPELGGRSLHIQYSVHSVCQVAVDDSIPVSMAASELDIPGLYLIHDFISAEEEKELLAAVDTRPWQKLAKRRVQHYGYEFQYSTRNVNANQYLGELPSFLSPILEKMSLFQKLGYAETVLLDQLTVNEYPPGVGLSPHIDTHSAFEDLIFSLSLAGPCIMEFRKYSTGVWLTSPDTLNDEEAQNSEKSSKFLRRAIYLPPRSILLLSGEARYVWHHYIPHHKVDVVNDTRIRRASRRVSFTLRKVRKGPCECEFPEYCDSQK
;
A
#
# COMPACT_ATOMS: atom_id res chain seq x y z
N MET A 1 -1.57 20.38 9.83
CA MET A 1 -0.13 20.38 9.46
C MET A 1 0.48 19.09 9.95
N GLY A 2 1.12 18.31 9.08
CA GLY A 2 1.75 17.05 9.48
C GLY A 2 3.00 17.31 10.31
N LEU A 3 3.30 16.41 11.26
CA LEU A 3 4.56 16.44 12.01
C LEU A 3 5.74 16.36 11.02
N PRO A 4 6.79 17.18 11.17
CA PRO A 4 7.96 17.13 10.31
C PRO A 4 8.62 15.74 10.38
N ARG A 5 9.00 15.21 9.22
CA ARG A 5 9.62 13.89 9.09
C ARG A 5 11.13 14.04 8.94
N PHE A 6 11.86 13.18 9.64
CA PHE A 6 13.32 13.20 9.69
C PHE A 6 13.85 11.80 9.41
N LYS A 7 14.97 11.68 8.69
CA LYS A 7 15.64 10.40 8.43
C LYS A 7 16.98 10.37 9.17
N ARG A 8 17.43 9.17 9.54
CA ARG A 8 18.86 8.89 9.79
C ARG A 8 19.57 8.93 8.43
N PRO A 9 20.60 9.77 8.24
CA PRO A 9 21.35 9.78 6.99
C PRO A 9 22.08 8.45 6.81
N GLY A 10 22.04 7.89 5.60
CA GLY A 10 23.09 6.98 5.15
C GLY A 10 24.31 7.82 4.80
N GLY A 11 25.38 7.72 5.59
CA GLY A 11 26.61 8.49 5.41
C GLY A 11 26.84 9.61 6.45
N THR A 12 28.10 10.04 6.57
CA THR A 12 28.57 11.12 7.46
C THR A 12 28.15 12.48 6.91
N ILE A 13 27.12 13.09 7.51
CA ILE A 13 26.84 14.52 7.34
C ILE A 13 27.72 15.30 8.32
N GLU A 14 28.41 16.32 7.84
CA GLU A 14 29.35 17.14 8.63
C GLU A 14 28.64 18.18 9.53
N SER A 15 27.43 18.64 9.17
CA SER A 15 26.64 19.57 9.98
C SER A 15 25.15 19.61 9.62
N SER A 16 24.26 19.86 10.60
CA SER A 16 22.83 20.12 10.38
C SER A 16 22.20 20.84 11.56
N SER A 17 21.15 21.65 11.32
CA SER A 17 20.36 22.30 12.39
C SER A 17 19.40 21.37 13.14
N ASN A 18 19.25 20.10 12.72
CA ASN A 18 18.41 19.14 13.46
C ASN A 18 19.25 17.99 13.99
N LEU A 19 18.88 17.51 15.17
CA LEU A 19 19.56 16.45 15.88
C LEU A 19 18.62 15.28 16.11
N TYR A 20 19.04 14.09 15.70
CA TYR A 20 18.45 12.83 16.13
C TYR A 20 19.00 12.47 17.51
N VAL A 21 18.13 12.32 18.49
CA VAL A 21 18.50 12.04 19.88
C VAL A 21 17.88 10.71 20.30
N ALA A 22 18.70 9.68 20.46
CA ALA A 22 18.27 8.39 20.99
C ALA A 22 18.21 8.42 22.52
N ASN A 23 17.43 7.48 23.10
CA ASN A 23 17.24 7.35 24.54
C ASN A 23 16.63 8.63 25.18
N CYS A 24 15.83 9.33 24.39
CA CYS A 24 15.26 10.62 24.74
C CYS A 24 13.84 10.69 24.15
N GLY A 25 12.83 10.83 25.00
CA GLY A 25 11.42 10.91 24.58
C GLY A 25 10.41 10.44 25.64
N PRO A 26 9.11 10.52 25.34
CA PRO A 26 8.03 10.21 26.28
C PRO A 26 8.03 8.76 26.78
N ALA A 27 8.35 7.78 25.93
CA ALA A 27 8.35 6.37 26.31
C ALA A 27 9.48 6.01 27.30
N VAL A 28 10.47 6.89 27.44
CA VAL A 28 11.56 6.77 28.42
C VAL A 28 11.41 7.77 29.58
N GLY A 29 10.20 8.32 29.77
CA GLY A 29 9.83 9.17 30.91
C GLY A 29 10.22 10.65 30.80
N LEU A 30 10.47 11.17 29.59
CA LEU A 30 10.82 12.58 29.37
C LEU A 30 9.73 13.32 28.60
N THR A 31 9.35 14.51 29.06
CA THR A 31 8.40 15.38 28.34
C THR A 31 9.12 16.20 27.27
N PHE A 32 8.38 16.66 26.25
CA PHE A 32 8.98 17.54 25.24
C PHE A 32 9.47 18.85 25.85
N ASP A 33 8.74 19.42 26.81
CA ASP A 33 9.14 20.66 27.50
C ASP A 33 10.45 20.48 28.26
N THR A 34 10.66 19.34 28.93
CA THR A 34 11.93 19.02 29.60
C THR A 34 13.07 18.93 28.58
N ILE A 35 12.83 18.27 27.43
CA ILE A 35 13.84 18.13 26.38
C ILE A 35 14.17 19.49 25.77
N GLU A 36 13.15 20.31 25.50
CA GLU A 36 13.31 21.65 24.94
C GLU A 36 14.09 22.57 25.88
N ALA A 37 13.83 22.52 27.19
CA ALA A 37 14.56 23.29 28.19
C ALA A 37 16.06 22.96 28.20
N VAL A 38 16.42 21.67 28.20
CA VAL A 38 17.82 21.21 28.20
C VAL A 38 18.53 21.61 26.91
N PHE A 39 17.90 21.40 25.76
CA PHE A 39 18.48 21.73 24.47
C PHE A 39 18.48 23.25 24.20
N GLY A 40 17.59 24.01 24.84
CA GLY A 40 17.51 25.47 24.77
C GLY A 40 18.74 26.19 25.34
N ALA A 41 19.50 25.55 26.23
CA ALA A 41 20.75 26.10 26.76
C ALA A 41 21.83 26.32 25.68
N TYR A 42 21.72 25.64 24.53
CA TYR A 42 22.67 25.70 23.42
C TYR A 42 22.21 26.61 22.28
N GLY A 43 20.99 27.15 22.37
CA GLY A 43 20.41 28.10 21.43
C GLY A 43 18.91 27.92 21.22
N PRO A 44 18.28 28.81 20.44
CA PRO A 44 16.83 28.80 20.23
C PRO A 44 16.37 27.53 19.51
N VAL A 45 15.58 26.73 20.23
CA VAL A 45 14.95 25.50 19.72
C VAL A 45 13.69 25.88 18.95
N LYS A 46 13.58 25.40 17.71
CA LYS A 46 12.41 25.53 16.85
C LYS A 46 11.30 24.55 17.25
N GLY A 47 11.69 23.42 17.82
CA GLY A 47 10.77 22.45 18.42
C GLY A 47 11.36 21.06 18.57
N VAL A 48 10.68 20.23 19.37
CA VAL A 48 11.01 18.83 19.62
C VAL A 48 9.91 17.93 19.05
N TYR A 49 10.30 16.92 18.28
CA TYR A 49 9.38 16.03 17.55
C TYR A 49 9.72 14.56 17.81
N LEU A 50 8.74 13.65 17.73
CA LEU A 50 9.05 12.22 17.75
C LEU A 50 9.82 11.82 16.49
N ALA A 51 10.91 11.06 16.65
CA ALA A 51 11.67 10.55 15.52
C ALA A 51 10.98 9.34 14.85
N ASP A 52 10.26 8.54 15.64
CA ASP A 52 9.52 7.36 15.20
C ASP A 52 8.36 7.05 16.18
N GLU A 53 7.57 6.01 15.87
CA GLU A 53 6.42 5.57 16.68
C GLU A 53 6.84 4.91 18.01
N SER A 54 8.15 4.70 18.28
CA SER A 54 8.61 4.05 19.51
C SER A 54 8.50 4.96 20.74
N GLY A 55 8.47 6.28 20.55
CA GLY A 55 8.49 7.24 21.65
C GLY A 55 9.81 7.29 22.44
N THR A 56 10.82 6.51 22.06
CA THR A 56 12.13 6.44 22.75
C THR A 56 13.18 7.38 22.15
N ARG A 57 12.84 8.04 21.04
CA ARG A 57 13.73 8.89 20.24
C ARG A 57 13.00 10.15 19.80
N VAL A 58 13.72 11.26 19.78
CA VAL A 58 13.21 12.55 19.34
C VAL A 58 14.13 13.21 18.33
N ILE A 59 13.59 14.19 17.64
CA ILE A 59 14.31 15.14 16.82
C ILE A 59 14.22 16.50 17.49
N VAL A 60 15.37 17.10 17.76
CA VAL A 60 15.47 18.47 18.23
C VAL A 60 15.87 19.34 17.04
N SER A 61 15.04 20.31 16.69
CA SER A 61 15.29 21.23 15.58
C SER A 61 15.69 22.60 16.13
N TYR A 62 16.82 23.14 15.70
CA TYR A 62 17.27 24.49 16.07
C TYR A 62 16.97 25.49 14.95
N HIS A 63 16.87 26.77 15.31
CA HIS A 63 16.87 27.85 14.32
C HIS A 63 18.24 28.02 13.64
N GLU A 64 19.32 27.66 14.33
CA GLU A 64 20.69 27.85 13.86
C GLU A 64 21.51 26.56 13.95
N GLU A 65 22.35 26.31 12.94
CA GLU A 65 23.19 25.11 12.86
C GLU A 65 24.28 25.06 13.94
N ARG A 66 24.85 26.21 14.29
CA ARG A 66 25.84 26.34 15.38
C ARG A 66 25.29 25.86 16.74
N SER A 67 24.00 26.04 16.98
CA SER A 67 23.34 25.59 18.20
C SER A 67 23.23 24.07 18.26
N ALA A 68 22.90 23.46 17.12
CA ALA A 68 22.88 22.00 16.99
C ALA A 68 24.28 21.38 17.15
N GLU A 69 25.31 21.99 16.58
CA GLU A 69 26.71 21.56 16.76
C GLU A 69 27.15 21.65 18.23
N SER A 70 26.84 22.77 18.89
CA SER A 70 27.15 22.99 20.31
C SER A 70 26.49 21.93 21.20
N ALA A 71 25.19 21.68 20.99
CA ALA A 71 24.45 20.66 21.72
C ALA A 71 24.98 19.25 21.45
N LEU A 72 25.31 18.92 20.21
CA LEU A 72 25.88 17.60 19.85
C LEU A 72 27.23 17.38 20.55
N LYS A 73 28.13 18.38 20.55
CA LYS A 73 29.43 18.28 21.24
C LYS A 73 29.29 18.15 22.76
N ALA A 74 28.32 18.85 23.33
CA ALA A 74 28.13 18.90 24.78
C ALA A 74 27.39 17.68 25.35
N LEU A 75 26.41 17.14 24.63
CA LEU A 75 25.48 16.14 25.16
C LEU A 75 25.67 14.73 24.57
N SER A 76 26.30 14.59 23.40
CA SER A 76 26.46 13.27 22.78
C SER A 76 27.41 12.38 23.58
N ARG A 77 26.95 11.16 23.89
CA ARG A 77 27.64 10.12 24.65
C ARG A 77 28.05 10.54 26.07
N ARG A 78 27.42 11.56 26.64
CA ARG A 78 27.62 12.01 28.02
C ARG A 78 26.33 11.85 28.82
N ALA A 79 26.48 11.52 30.10
CA ALA A 79 25.36 11.47 31.03
C ALA A 79 24.82 12.89 31.25
N CYS A 80 23.51 13.08 31.03
CA CYS A 80 22.84 14.35 31.25
C CYS A 80 22.01 14.29 32.54
N PRO A 81 22.44 14.93 33.65
CA PRO A 81 21.72 14.88 34.93
C PRO A 81 20.28 15.37 34.83
N GLU A 82 20.05 16.42 34.04
CA GLU A 82 18.75 17.04 33.82
C GLU A 82 17.76 16.14 33.06
N LEU A 83 18.28 15.12 32.36
CA LEU A 83 17.48 14.08 31.73
C LEU A 83 17.53 12.76 32.52
N GLY A 84 17.75 12.82 33.83
CA GLY A 84 17.80 11.63 34.69
C GLY A 84 19.10 10.83 34.57
N GLY A 85 20.23 11.50 34.30
CA GLY A 85 21.57 10.91 34.27
C GLY A 85 21.85 10.01 33.07
N ARG A 86 20.98 10.00 32.07
CA ARG A 86 21.10 9.08 30.92
C ARG A 86 22.10 9.57 29.89
N SER A 87 22.80 8.63 29.27
CA SER A 87 23.68 8.90 28.14
C SER A 87 22.87 8.99 26.86
N LEU A 88 22.97 10.13 26.17
CA LEU A 88 22.30 10.36 24.90
C LEU A 88 23.19 9.93 23.75
N HIS A 89 22.60 9.37 22.68
CA HIS A 89 23.31 9.20 21.42
C HIS A 89 22.75 10.18 20.40
N ILE A 90 23.54 11.21 20.09
CA ILE A 90 23.13 12.32 19.24
C ILE A 90 23.85 12.23 17.91
N GLN A 91 23.10 12.40 16.82
CA GLN A 91 23.60 12.47 15.45
C GLN A 91 22.89 13.61 14.73
N TYR A 92 23.54 14.21 13.73
CA TYR A 92 22.85 15.14 12.84
C TYR A 92 21.72 14.43 12.10
N SER A 93 20.62 15.16 11.89
CA SER A 93 19.47 14.74 11.12
C SER A 93 19.07 15.85 10.16
N VAL A 94 18.86 15.50 8.90
CA VAL A 94 18.35 16.45 7.93
C VAL A 94 16.83 16.44 7.95
N HIS A 95 16.24 17.64 7.89
CA HIS A 95 14.82 17.80 7.65
C HIS A 95 14.52 17.16 6.29
N SER A 96 13.76 16.06 6.27
CA SER A 96 13.26 15.53 5.02
C SER A 96 12.15 16.48 4.58
N VAL A 97 12.52 17.53 3.84
CA VAL A 97 11.62 17.94 2.77
C VAL A 97 11.45 16.67 1.95
N CYS A 98 10.22 16.18 1.83
CA CYS A 98 9.93 15.18 0.82
C CYS A 98 10.12 15.87 -0.54
N GLN A 99 11.38 16.03 -0.96
CA GLN A 99 11.69 15.75 -2.35
C GLN A 99 11.53 14.24 -2.46
N VAL A 100 10.28 13.83 -2.72
CA VAL A 100 10.09 12.70 -3.62
C VAL A 100 10.97 13.08 -4.79
N ALA A 101 11.98 12.26 -5.11
CA ALA A 101 12.69 12.43 -6.36
C ALA A 101 11.61 12.68 -7.41
N VAL A 102 11.71 13.81 -8.12
CA VAL A 102 10.68 14.34 -9.03
C VAL A 102 10.41 13.39 -10.22
N ASP A 103 10.93 12.16 -10.16
CA ASP A 103 11.06 11.21 -11.25
C ASP A 103 10.21 9.94 -11.07
N ASP A 104 9.41 9.82 -10.00
CA ASP A 104 8.67 8.57 -9.68
C ASP A 104 7.16 8.76 -9.44
N SER A 105 6.64 9.99 -9.53
CA SER A 105 5.20 10.26 -9.43
C SER A 105 4.53 9.99 -10.78
N ILE A 106 3.99 8.77 -10.95
CA ILE A 106 3.15 8.47 -12.10
C ILE A 106 1.82 9.24 -11.99
N PRO A 107 1.29 9.81 -13.09
CA PRO A 107 -0.05 10.38 -13.11
C PRO A 107 -1.08 9.35 -12.64
N VAL A 108 -2.02 9.80 -11.80
CA VAL A 108 -3.11 8.97 -11.29
C VAL A 108 -4.41 9.38 -11.98
N SER A 109 -4.94 8.49 -12.79
CA SER A 109 -6.20 8.69 -13.51
C SER A 109 -7.41 8.49 -12.60
N MET A 110 -8.50 9.20 -12.91
CA MET A 110 -9.78 9.07 -12.21
C MET A 110 -10.75 8.16 -12.97
N ALA A 111 -10.53 7.97 -14.28
CA ALA A 111 -11.29 7.09 -15.13
C ALA A 111 -10.41 6.00 -15.75
N ALA A 112 -10.96 4.79 -15.93
CA ALA A 112 -10.22 3.69 -16.57
C ALA A 112 -9.89 3.97 -18.04
N SER A 113 -10.74 4.73 -18.74
CA SER A 113 -10.53 5.14 -20.14
C SER A 113 -9.30 6.02 -20.34
N GLU A 114 -8.78 6.67 -19.29
CA GLU A 114 -7.58 7.51 -19.35
C GLU A 114 -6.28 6.69 -19.27
N LEU A 115 -6.37 5.39 -18.96
CA LEU A 115 -5.19 4.54 -18.79
C LEU A 115 -4.71 3.88 -20.06
N ASP A 116 -5.55 3.85 -21.10
CA ASP A 116 -5.31 3.10 -22.34
C ASP A 116 -4.95 1.62 -22.09
N ILE A 117 -5.57 1.00 -21.07
CA ILE A 117 -5.43 -0.43 -20.78
C ILE A 117 -6.66 -1.18 -21.33
N PRO A 118 -6.51 -1.99 -22.39
CA PRO A 118 -7.62 -2.74 -22.95
C PRO A 118 -8.24 -3.70 -21.92
N GLY A 119 -9.57 -3.71 -21.85
CA GLY A 119 -10.33 -4.58 -20.96
C GLY A 119 -10.39 -4.12 -19.49
N LEU A 120 -9.92 -2.91 -19.19
CA LEU A 120 -10.06 -2.28 -17.87
C LEU A 120 -11.26 -1.31 -17.84
N TYR A 121 -12.15 -1.49 -16.86
CA TYR A 121 -13.29 -0.59 -16.67
C TYR A 121 -13.46 -0.23 -15.19
N LEU A 122 -13.83 1.02 -14.91
CA LEU A 122 -14.14 1.50 -13.55
C LEU A 122 -15.51 2.16 -13.55
N ILE A 123 -16.39 1.68 -12.68
CA ILE A 123 -17.70 2.30 -12.43
C ILE A 123 -17.70 2.86 -11.01
N HIS A 124 -17.84 4.18 -10.91
CA HIS A 124 -17.99 4.90 -9.64
C HIS A 124 -19.42 4.73 -9.10
N ASP A 125 -19.58 4.83 -7.78
CA ASP A 125 -20.88 4.74 -7.10
C ASP A 125 -21.74 3.54 -7.57
N PHE A 126 -21.07 2.40 -7.82
CA PHE A 126 -21.72 1.15 -8.25
C PHE A 126 -22.68 0.60 -7.18
N ILE A 127 -22.38 0.89 -5.92
CA ILE A 127 -23.26 0.61 -4.79
C ILE A 127 -23.58 1.90 -4.03
N SER A 128 -24.71 1.89 -3.35
CA SER A 128 -25.10 2.92 -2.41
C SER A 128 -24.32 2.80 -1.08
N ALA A 129 -24.40 3.85 -0.26
CA ALA A 129 -23.79 3.85 1.07
C ALA A 129 -24.46 2.84 2.03
N GLU A 130 -25.76 2.55 1.86
CA GLU A 130 -26.44 1.53 2.69
C GLU A 130 -25.99 0.12 2.29
N GLU A 131 -25.90 -0.19 0.99
CA GLU A 131 -25.35 -1.46 0.52
C GLU A 131 -23.90 -1.66 1.00
N GLU A 132 -23.06 -0.61 0.95
CA GLU A 132 -21.69 -0.65 1.49
C GLU A 132 -21.67 -1.05 2.98
N LYS A 133 -22.55 -0.44 3.77
CA LYS A 133 -22.68 -0.70 5.20
C LYS A 133 -23.16 -2.13 5.47
N GLU A 134 -24.14 -2.64 4.72
CA GLU A 134 -24.64 -4.01 4.82
C GLU A 134 -23.56 -5.03 4.47
N LEU A 135 -22.81 -4.82 3.39
CA LEU A 135 -21.70 -5.69 2.99
C LEU A 135 -20.60 -5.73 4.06
N LEU A 136 -20.21 -4.57 4.59
CA LEU A 136 -19.21 -4.47 5.65
C LEU A 136 -19.67 -5.17 6.94
N ALA A 137 -20.92 -4.95 7.35
CA ALA A 137 -21.50 -5.62 8.52
C ALA A 137 -21.52 -7.15 8.34
N ALA A 138 -21.89 -7.63 7.16
CA ALA A 138 -21.94 -9.05 6.86
C ALA A 138 -20.57 -9.74 6.99
N VAL A 139 -19.50 -9.13 6.48
CA VAL A 139 -18.14 -9.70 6.63
C VAL A 139 -17.57 -9.52 8.03
N ASP A 140 -17.95 -8.46 8.75
CA ASP A 140 -17.48 -8.23 10.12
C ASP A 140 -18.03 -9.25 11.12
N THR A 141 -19.17 -9.86 10.82
CA THR A 141 -19.75 -10.95 11.63
C THR A 141 -19.05 -12.31 11.45
N ARG A 142 -18.14 -12.42 10.46
CA ARG A 142 -17.48 -13.67 10.10
C ARG A 142 -16.00 -13.68 10.51
N PRO A 143 -15.42 -14.86 10.77
CA PRO A 143 -14.01 -14.96 11.17
C PRO A 143 -13.09 -14.50 10.05
N TRP A 144 -11.99 -13.85 10.41
CA TRP A 144 -10.96 -13.40 9.49
C TRP A 144 -9.72 -14.29 9.56
N GLN A 145 -9.21 -14.70 8.40
CA GLN A 145 -7.90 -15.33 8.29
C GLN A 145 -6.81 -14.25 8.25
N LYS A 146 -5.83 -14.34 9.12
CA LYS A 146 -4.70 -13.40 9.15
C LYS A 146 -3.60 -13.85 8.18
N LEU A 147 -3.16 -12.94 7.32
CA LEU A 147 -1.93 -13.04 6.56
C LEU A 147 -0.86 -12.13 7.19
N ALA A 148 0.37 -12.15 6.66
CA ALA A 148 1.49 -11.41 7.21
C ALA A 148 1.25 -9.90 7.40
N LYS A 149 0.52 -9.26 6.48
CA LYS A 149 0.29 -7.79 6.50
C LYS A 149 -1.18 -7.38 6.46
N ARG A 150 -2.10 -8.28 6.13
CA ARG A 150 -3.53 -8.01 5.91
C ARG A 150 -4.36 -9.19 6.38
N ARG A 151 -5.68 -9.04 6.45
CA ARG A 151 -6.59 -10.15 6.73
C ARG A 151 -7.56 -10.38 5.58
N VAL A 152 -8.02 -11.62 5.45
CA VAL A 152 -8.83 -12.07 4.32
C VAL A 152 -9.98 -12.97 4.76
N GLN A 153 -11.00 -13.06 3.90
CA GLN A 153 -12.04 -14.08 3.95
C GLN A 153 -12.26 -14.63 2.55
N HIS A 154 -12.57 -15.91 2.43
CA HIS A 154 -12.88 -16.57 1.17
C HIS A 154 -14.27 -17.17 1.20
N TYR A 155 -14.94 -17.13 0.04
CA TYR A 155 -16.25 -17.70 -0.20
C TYR A 155 -16.24 -18.40 -1.55
N GLY A 156 -17.08 -19.42 -1.73
CA GLY A 156 -17.01 -20.25 -2.92
C GLY A 156 -15.87 -21.26 -2.81
N TYR A 157 -14.66 -20.81 -3.13
CA TYR A 157 -13.45 -21.61 -3.05
C TYR A 157 -12.39 -20.91 -2.21
N GLU A 158 -11.61 -21.69 -1.46
CA GLU A 158 -10.46 -21.16 -0.73
C GLU A 158 -9.33 -20.78 -1.69
N PHE A 159 -8.74 -19.59 -1.49
CA PHE A 159 -7.56 -19.18 -2.25
C PHE A 159 -6.29 -19.54 -1.49
N GLN A 160 -5.47 -20.42 -2.08
CA GLN A 160 -4.24 -20.90 -1.48
C GLN A 160 -3.05 -19.99 -1.84
N TYR A 161 -2.54 -19.26 -0.86
CA TYR A 161 -1.46 -18.27 -1.09
C TYR A 161 -0.10 -18.88 -1.40
N SER A 162 0.18 -20.11 -0.95
CA SER A 162 1.45 -20.81 -1.22
C SER A 162 1.59 -21.20 -2.69
N THR A 163 0.50 -21.66 -3.30
CA THR A 163 0.43 -22.07 -4.71
C THR A 163 -0.11 -20.97 -5.61
N ARG A 164 -0.64 -19.88 -5.02
CA ARG A 164 -1.38 -18.80 -5.70
C ARG A 164 -2.53 -19.33 -6.56
N ASN A 165 -3.17 -20.41 -6.14
CA ASN A 165 -4.23 -21.05 -6.91
C ASN A 165 -5.44 -21.33 -6.02
N VAL A 166 -6.54 -21.75 -6.63
CA VAL A 166 -7.68 -22.33 -5.95
C VAL A 166 -7.57 -23.84 -5.96
N ASN A 167 -7.91 -24.47 -4.84
CA ASN A 167 -8.06 -25.91 -4.83
C ASN A 167 -9.50 -26.25 -5.18
N ALA A 168 -9.72 -26.77 -6.39
CA ALA A 168 -11.05 -27.16 -6.86
C ALA A 168 -11.75 -28.19 -5.95
N ASN A 169 -10.98 -28.94 -5.14
CA ASN A 169 -11.51 -29.90 -4.17
C ASN A 169 -11.88 -29.26 -2.81
N GLN A 170 -11.55 -27.99 -2.58
CA GLN A 170 -11.89 -27.23 -1.37
C GLN A 170 -12.97 -26.20 -1.67
N TYR A 171 -14.17 -26.71 -1.96
CA TYR A 171 -15.38 -25.91 -2.08
C TYR A 171 -15.93 -25.57 -0.69
N LEU A 172 -16.06 -24.28 -0.40
CA LEU A 172 -16.53 -23.70 0.86
C LEU A 172 -18.06 -23.46 0.88
N GLY A 173 -18.76 -23.81 -0.20
CA GLY A 173 -20.20 -23.56 -0.38
C GLY A 173 -20.48 -22.41 -1.33
N GLU A 174 -21.75 -22.14 -1.60
CA GLU A 174 -22.18 -21.10 -2.54
C GLU A 174 -21.77 -19.69 -2.09
N LEU A 175 -21.77 -18.76 -3.04
CA LEU A 175 -21.58 -17.34 -2.71
C LEU A 175 -22.70 -16.88 -1.76
N PRO A 176 -22.37 -16.13 -0.70
CA PRO A 176 -23.34 -15.74 0.31
C PRO A 176 -24.39 -14.77 -0.23
N SER A 177 -25.62 -14.88 0.28
CA SER A 177 -26.79 -14.10 -0.18
C SER A 177 -26.66 -12.58 -0.02
N PHE A 178 -25.77 -12.09 0.86
CA PHE A 178 -25.49 -10.65 0.94
C PHE A 178 -24.88 -10.08 -0.35
N LEU A 179 -24.39 -10.94 -1.26
CA LEU A 179 -23.88 -10.54 -2.57
C LEU A 179 -24.97 -10.45 -3.64
N SER A 180 -26.19 -10.94 -3.39
CA SER A 180 -27.26 -10.96 -4.39
C SER A 180 -27.48 -9.60 -5.08
N PRO A 181 -27.54 -8.45 -4.35
CA PRO A 181 -27.69 -7.15 -5.01
C PRO A 181 -26.52 -6.79 -5.95
N ILE A 182 -25.31 -7.24 -5.61
CA ILE A 182 -24.10 -7.01 -6.41
C ILE A 182 -24.13 -7.88 -7.66
N LEU A 183 -24.45 -9.17 -7.52
CA LEU A 183 -24.54 -10.11 -8.63
C LEU A 183 -25.66 -9.72 -9.61
N GLU A 184 -26.79 -9.22 -9.13
CA GLU A 184 -27.86 -8.69 -9.96
C GLU A 184 -27.39 -7.46 -10.77
N LYS A 185 -26.69 -6.51 -10.13
CA LYS A 185 -26.10 -5.36 -10.83
C LYS A 185 -25.01 -5.76 -11.81
N MET A 186 -24.32 -6.88 -11.60
CA MET A 186 -23.31 -7.38 -12.55
C MET A 186 -23.92 -7.78 -13.90
N SER A 187 -25.22 -8.07 -13.96
CA SER A 187 -25.92 -8.25 -15.24
C SER A 187 -25.84 -7.00 -16.15
N LEU A 188 -25.58 -5.80 -15.60
CA LEU A 188 -25.34 -4.60 -16.39
C LEU A 188 -24.12 -4.75 -17.31
N PHE A 189 -23.10 -5.51 -16.92
CA PHE A 189 -21.93 -5.78 -17.76
C PHE A 189 -22.27 -6.67 -18.96
N GLN A 190 -23.32 -7.49 -18.89
CA GLN A 190 -23.78 -8.27 -20.06
C GLN A 190 -24.21 -7.34 -21.20
N LYS A 191 -24.77 -6.17 -20.87
CA LYS A 191 -25.18 -5.15 -21.86
C LYS A 191 -24.00 -4.46 -22.56
N LEU A 192 -22.76 -4.63 -22.06
CA LEU A 192 -21.54 -4.11 -22.68
C LEU A 192 -20.93 -5.06 -23.73
N GLY A 193 -21.64 -6.13 -24.10
CA GLY A 193 -21.19 -7.07 -25.15
C GLY A 193 -20.55 -8.35 -24.63
N TYR A 194 -20.53 -8.58 -23.32
CA TYR A 194 -20.17 -9.88 -22.73
C TYR A 194 -21.39 -10.81 -22.82
N ALA A 195 -21.41 -11.68 -23.84
CA ALA A 195 -22.60 -12.42 -24.31
C ALA A 195 -23.11 -13.55 -23.40
N GLU A 196 -22.42 -13.85 -22.30
CA GLU A 196 -22.84 -14.90 -21.36
C GLU A 196 -23.25 -14.32 -20.02
N THR A 197 -24.16 -15.02 -19.34
CA THR A 197 -24.48 -14.70 -17.95
C THR A 197 -23.19 -14.73 -17.15
N VAL A 198 -22.80 -13.60 -16.56
CA VAL A 198 -21.63 -13.50 -15.68
C VAL A 198 -21.84 -14.42 -14.48
N LEU A 199 -21.25 -15.62 -14.54
CA LEU A 199 -21.31 -16.61 -13.47
C LEU A 199 -20.05 -16.48 -12.63
N LEU A 200 -20.20 -16.08 -11.37
CA LEU A 200 -19.10 -15.96 -10.40
C LEU A 200 -19.34 -16.96 -9.29
N ASP A 201 -18.29 -17.65 -8.87
CA ASP A 201 -18.35 -18.69 -7.84
C ASP A 201 -17.21 -18.60 -6.82
N GLN A 202 -16.42 -17.52 -6.85
CA GLN A 202 -15.35 -17.27 -5.90
C GLN A 202 -15.33 -15.80 -5.48
N LEU A 203 -15.29 -15.54 -4.18
CA LEU A 203 -15.05 -14.20 -3.61
C LEU A 203 -13.87 -14.22 -2.64
N THR A 204 -12.93 -13.29 -2.84
CA THR A 204 -11.88 -12.95 -1.87
C THR A 204 -12.17 -11.58 -1.28
N VAL A 205 -12.45 -11.52 0.02
CA VAL A 205 -12.53 -10.26 0.76
C VAL A 205 -11.15 -9.97 1.34
N ASN A 206 -10.60 -8.80 1.05
CA ASN A 206 -9.34 -8.32 1.64
C ASN A 206 -9.59 -7.09 2.49
N GLU A 207 -9.05 -7.05 3.71
CA GLU A 207 -9.00 -5.83 4.50
C GLU A 207 -7.56 -5.35 4.70
N TYR A 208 -7.34 -4.07 4.37
CA TYR A 208 -6.06 -3.40 4.41
C TYR A 208 -6.04 -2.34 5.54
N PRO A 209 -5.12 -2.49 6.51
CA PRO A 209 -4.76 -1.41 7.43
C PRO A 209 -4.04 -0.25 6.71
N PRO A 210 -3.95 0.94 7.33
CA PRO A 210 -3.23 2.07 6.76
C PRO A 210 -1.76 1.74 6.51
N GLY A 211 -1.25 2.02 5.31
CA GLY A 211 0.13 1.72 4.93
C GLY A 211 0.33 0.32 4.34
N VAL A 212 -0.68 -0.55 4.43
CA VAL A 212 -0.62 -1.87 3.81
C VAL A 212 -1.15 -1.79 2.39
N GLY A 213 -0.35 -2.29 1.46
CA GLY A 213 -0.68 -2.46 0.06
C GLY A 213 -0.71 -3.94 -0.33
N LEU A 214 -0.50 -4.19 -1.62
CA LEU A 214 -0.48 -5.51 -2.23
C LEU A 214 0.58 -5.51 -3.32
N SER A 215 1.58 -6.39 -3.21
CA SER A 215 2.69 -6.49 -4.17
C SER A 215 2.22 -6.72 -5.61
N PRO A 216 3.01 -6.32 -6.63
CA PRO A 216 2.61 -6.49 -8.03
C PRO A 216 2.42 -7.97 -8.38
N HIS A 217 1.29 -8.31 -8.99
CA HIS A 217 0.97 -9.67 -9.42
C HIS A 217 -0.10 -9.67 -10.51
N ILE A 218 -0.22 -10.80 -11.20
CA ILE A 218 -1.35 -11.15 -12.06
C ILE A 218 -2.11 -12.29 -11.36
N ASP A 219 -3.44 -12.29 -11.45
CA ASP A 219 -4.23 -13.41 -10.96
C ASP A 219 -3.98 -14.64 -11.86
N THR A 220 -3.63 -15.77 -11.24
CA THR A 220 -3.21 -17.01 -11.91
C THR A 220 -4.16 -17.41 -13.03
N HIS A 221 -3.61 -17.68 -14.22
CA HIS A 221 -4.41 -17.87 -15.44
C HIS A 221 -5.19 -19.17 -15.38
N SER A 222 -4.56 -20.24 -14.86
CA SER A 222 -5.20 -21.53 -14.63
C SER A 222 -6.28 -21.52 -13.55
N ALA A 223 -6.25 -20.55 -12.62
CA ALA A 223 -7.13 -20.54 -11.45
C ALA A 223 -8.51 -19.94 -11.77
N PHE A 224 -8.54 -18.89 -12.59
CA PHE A 224 -9.73 -18.08 -12.81
C PHE A 224 -10.00 -17.84 -14.29
N GLU A 225 -11.25 -17.57 -14.64
CA GLU A 225 -11.62 -17.18 -16.00
C GLU A 225 -11.24 -15.72 -16.32
N ASP A 226 -11.78 -15.17 -17.40
CA ASP A 226 -11.39 -13.86 -17.92
C ASP A 226 -11.85 -12.68 -17.05
N LEU A 227 -13.07 -12.72 -16.53
CA LEU A 227 -13.67 -11.59 -15.84
C LEU A 227 -13.30 -11.59 -14.36
N ILE A 228 -12.63 -10.52 -13.91
CA ILE A 228 -12.29 -10.28 -12.50
C ILE A 228 -12.86 -8.95 -12.06
N PHE A 229 -13.73 -8.98 -11.06
CA PHE A 229 -14.36 -7.79 -10.51
C PHE A 229 -13.77 -7.47 -9.14
N SER A 230 -13.48 -6.19 -8.87
CA SER A 230 -12.95 -5.72 -7.61
C SER A 230 -13.75 -4.52 -7.11
N LEU A 231 -14.66 -4.78 -6.16
CA LEU A 231 -15.47 -3.77 -5.49
C LEU A 231 -14.68 -3.17 -4.32
N SER A 232 -14.48 -1.86 -4.33
CA SER A 232 -13.77 -1.12 -3.27
C SER A 232 -14.74 -0.57 -2.24
N LEU A 233 -14.46 -0.75 -0.95
CA LEU A 233 -15.32 -0.38 0.17
C LEU A 233 -14.52 0.33 1.29
N ALA A 234 -15.22 1.14 2.08
CA ALA A 234 -14.76 1.91 3.23
C ALA A 234 -13.72 3.00 2.93
N GLY A 235 -12.54 2.63 2.39
CA GLY A 235 -11.42 3.53 2.18
C GLY A 235 -10.93 3.52 0.73
N PRO A 236 -10.54 4.68 0.17
CA PRO A 236 -9.96 4.74 -1.17
C PRO A 236 -8.54 4.17 -1.20
N CYS A 237 -8.04 3.89 -2.41
CA CYS A 237 -6.61 3.69 -2.66
C CYS A 237 -6.23 4.04 -4.10
N ILE A 238 -4.93 4.15 -4.36
CA ILE A 238 -4.38 4.04 -5.72
C ILE A 238 -4.06 2.58 -6.02
N MET A 239 -4.45 2.12 -7.21
CA MET A 239 -3.97 0.87 -7.81
C MET A 239 -3.06 1.22 -9.00
N GLU A 240 -1.85 0.68 -9.00
CA GLU A 240 -0.94 0.77 -10.16
C GLU A 240 -1.03 -0.51 -11.00
N PHE A 241 -0.86 -0.35 -12.30
CA PHE A 241 -0.72 -1.40 -13.29
C PHE A 241 0.67 -1.32 -13.92
N ARG A 242 1.32 -2.48 -14.07
CA ARG A 242 2.66 -2.61 -14.64
C ARG A 242 2.66 -3.62 -15.78
N LYS A 243 3.08 -3.21 -16.98
CA LYS A 243 3.28 -4.09 -18.14
C LYS A 243 4.76 -4.19 -18.47
N TYR A 244 5.31 -5.40 -18.38
CA TYR A 244 6.73 -5.67 -18.58
C TYR A 244 7.01 -5.97 -20.06
N SER A 245 8.12 -5.48 -20.61
CA SER A 245 8.40 -5.58 -22.05
C SER A 245 8.78 -6.98 -22.54
N THR A 246 9.15 -7.91 -21.66
CA THR A 246 9.70 -9.23 -22.06
C THR A 246 8.96 -10.44 -21.50
N GLY A 247 7.79 -10.30 -20.86
CA GLY A 247 7.08 -11.43 -20.23
C GLY A 247 7.82 -12.10 -19.06
N VAL A 248 9.09 -11.75 -18.83
CA VAL A 248 9.91 -12.24 -17.73
C VAL A 248 9.62 -11.39 -16.49
N TRP A 249 8.69 -11.87 -15.66
CA TRP A 249 8.72 -11.55 -14.25
C TRP A 249 10.01 -12.15 -13.69
N LEU A 250 10.96 -11.32 -13.24
CA LEU A 250 12.13 -11.81 -12.50
C LEU A 250 11.62 -12.66 -11.34
N THR A 251 11.80 -13.97 -11.46
CA THR A 251 11.32 -14.95 -10.50
C THR A 251 12.07 -14.79 -9.18
N SER A 252 11.26 -14.62 -8.12
CA SER A 252 11.60 -14.79 -6.69
C SER A 252 12.12 -13.55 -5.94
N PRO A 253 11.47 -13.14 -4.83
CA PRO A 253 12.01 -12.18 -3.86
C PRO A 253 13.21 -12.72 -3.04
N ASP A 254 13.48 -14.03 -3.10
CA ASP A 254 14.39 -14.70 -2.17
C ASP A 254 15.88 -14.63 -2.54
N THR A 255 16.25 -13.95 -3.64
CA THR A 255 17.65 -13.79 -4.07
C THR A 255 18.10 -12.34 -4.27
N LEU A 256 17.27 -11.35 -3.96
CA LEU A 256 17.72 -9.96 -3.93
C LEU A 256 18.19 -9.63 -2.52
N ASN A 257 19.52 -9.68 -2.32
CA ASN A 257 20.15 -8.98 -1.21
C ASN A 257 19.67 -7.52 -1.21
N ASP A 258 19.24 -7.02 -0.06
CA ASP A 258 18.69 -5.68 0.18
C ASP A 258 19.63 -4.50 -0.17
N GLU A 259 20.77 -4.74 -0.81
CA GLU A 259 21.79 -3.74 -1.15
C GLU A 259 21.69 -3.20 -2.59
N GLU A 260 20.93 -3.82 -3.50
CA GLU A 260 20.88 -3.41 -4.92
C GLU A 260 19.62 -2.61 -5.32
N ALA A 261 18.84 -2.14 -4.36
CA ALA A 261 17.67 -1.27 -4.61
C ALA A 261 18.03 0.22 -4.86
N GLN A 262 19.32 0.57 -4.99
CA GLN A 262 19.80 1.95 -5.02
C GLN A 262 20.41 2.43 -6.35
N ASN A 263 20.22 1.74 -7.47
CA ASN A 263 20.62 2.27 -8.78
C ASN A 263 19.42 2.77 -9.61
N SER A 264 19.41 4.09 -9.82
CA SER A 264 18.39 4.93 -10.45
C SER A 264 18.31 4.81 -11.98
N GLU A 265 18.60 3.64 -12.57
CA GLU A 265 18.54 3.42 -14.02
C GLU A 265 17.43 2.44 -14.47
N LYS A 266 16.58 1.95 -13.55
CA LYS A 266 15.55 0.93 -13.84
C LYS A 266 14.15 1.45 -14.21
N SER A 267 13.94 2.76 -14.37
CA SER A 267 12.62 3.31 -14.75
C SER A 267 12.15 2.88 -16.16
N SER A 268 13.04 2.34 -16.99
CA SER A 268 12.77 2.02 -18.41
C SER A 268 12.27 0.59 -18.70
N LYS A 269 12.08 -0.30 -17.71
CA LYS A 269 11.82 -1.74 -17.99
C LYS A 269 10.35 -2.14 -18.10
N PHE A 270 9.41 -1.28 -17.73
CA PHE A 270 7.98 -1.60 -17.74
C PHE A 270 7.11 -0.34 -17.84
N LEU A 271 5.98 -0.45 -18.51
CA LEU A 271 4.99 0.62 -18.56
C LEU A 271 4.22 0.67 -17.24
N ARG A 272 4.04 1.88 -16.70
CA ARG A 272 3.27 2.13 -15.48
C ARG A 272 2.04 2.98 -15.78
N ARG A 273 0.95 2.64 -15.10
CA ARG A 273 -0.34 3.34 -15.12
C ARG A 273 -0.91 3.28 -13.71
N ALA A 274 -1.64 4.30 -13.26
CA ALA A 274 -2.25 4.30 -11.94
C ALA A 274 -3.66 4.87 -11.98
N ILE A 275 -4.56 4.23 -11.24
CA ILE A 275 -5.95 4.67 -11.12
C ILE A 275 -6.31 4.87 -9.65
N TYR A 276 -7.10 5.91 -9.40
CA TYR A 276 -7.74 6.12 -8.12
C TYR A 276 -9.00 5.25 -8.00
N LEU A 277 -9.08 4.47 -6.91
CA LEU A 277 -10.23 3.63 -6.59
C LEU A 277 -10.96 4.24 -5.39
N PRO A 278 -12.07 4.98 -5.61
CA PRO A 278 -12.89 5.46 -4.51
C PRO A 278 -13.68 4.33 -3.82
N PRO A 279 -14.20 4.56 -2.61
CA PRO A 279 -15.20 3.67 -2.02
C PRO A 279 -16.43 3.55 -2.94
N ARG A 280 -17.11 2.40 -2.86
CA ARG A 280 -18.31 2.06 -3.64
C ARG A 280 -18.11 1.95 -5.15
N SER A 281 -16.88 2.01 -5.64
CA SER A 281 -16.59 1.76 -7.05
C SER A 281 -16.29 0.29 -7.33
N ILE A 282 -16.66 -0.20 -8.51
CA ILE A 282 -16.26 -1.52 -9.00
C ILE A 282 -15.29 -1.38 -10.18
N LEU A 283 -14.19 -2.11 -10.11
CA LEU A 283 -13.20 -2.23 -11.16
C LEU A 283 -13.36 -3.60 -11.85
N LEU A 284 -13.46 -3.64 -13.16
CA LEU A 284 -13.45 -4.85 -13.98
C LEU A 284 -12.09 -4.95 -14.71
N LEU A 285 -11.44 -6.11 -14.57
CA LEU A 285 -10.31 -6.52 -15.39
C LEU A 285 -10.79 -7.67 -16.29
N SER A 286 -10.53 -7.54 -17.58
CA SER A 286 -10.79 -8.54 -18.62
C SER A 286 -9.72 -8.45 -19.71
N GLY A 287 -9.54 -9.50 -20.50
CA GLY A 287 -8.56 -9.53 -21.57
C GLY A 287 -7.15 -9.11 -21.12
N GLU A 288 -6.54 -8.16 -21.83
CA GLU A 288 -5.18 -7.71 -21.55
C GLU A 288 -5.00 -7.21 -20.10
N ALA A 289 -5.95 -6.42 -19.58
CA ALA A 289 -5.91 -5.91 -18.20
C ALA A 289 -5.77 -7.02 -17.16
N ARG A 290 -6.39 -8.18 -17.42
CA ARG A 290 -6.42 -9.34 -16.51
C ARG A 290 -5.27 -10.31 -16.74
N TYR A 291 -4.78 -10.48 -17.96
CA TYR A 291 -3.77 -11.49 -18.31
C TYR A 291 -2.34 -10.95 -18.42
N VAL A 292 -2.14 -9.64 -18.57
CA VAL A 292 -0.83 -9.05 -18.88
C VAL A 292 -0.39 -8.03 -17.83
N TRP A 293 -1.31 -7.22 -17.34
CA TRP A 293 -0.98 -6.12 -16.43
C TRP A 293 -0.89 -6.58 -14.99
N HIS A 294 0.28 -6.41 -14.38
CA HIS A 294 0.46 -6.67 -12.95
C HIS A 294 -0.19 -5.55 -12.16
N HIS A 295 -1.21 -5.88 -11.38
CA HIS A 295 -1.88 -4.92 -10.51
C HIS A 295 -1.21 -4.89 -9.13
N TYR A 296 -1.13 -3.69 -8.56
CA TYR A 296 -0.35 -3.36 -7.37
C TYR A 296 -1.06 -2.29 -6.55
N ILE A 297 -1.06 -2.43 -5.23
CA ILE A 297 -1.48 -1.36 -4.33
C ILE A 297 -0.24 -0.91 -3.55
N PRO A 298 0.20 0.36 -3.65
CA PRO A 298 1.40 0.83 -2.98
C PRO A 298 1.38 0.66 -1.45
N HIS A 299 2.53 0.36 -0.84
CA HIS A 299 2.68 0.27 0.62
C HIS A 299 3.00 1.64 1.24
N HIS A 300 2.01 2.54 1.28
CA HIS A 300 2.17 3.85 1.93
C HIS A 300 0.89 4.34 2.62
N LYS A 301 1.05 5.30 3.53
CA LYS A 301 -0.06 5.87 4.33
C LYS A 301 -0.73 7.08 3.65
N VAL A 302 -0.17 7.60 2.56
CA VAL A 302 -0.63 8.80 1.85
C VAL A 302 -0.51 8.56 0.36
N ASP A 303 -1.64 8.69 -0.34
CA ASP A 303 -1.75 8.70 -1.79
C ASP A 303 -1.69 10.17 -2.28
N VAL A 304 -1.16 10.41 -3.49
CA VAL A 304 -1.16 11.73 -4.14
C VAL A 304 -1.93 11.60 -5.46
N VAL A 305 -3.03 12.34 -5.59
CA VAL A 305 -3.94 12.29 -6.75
C VAL A 305 -4.20 13.73 -7.18
N ASN A 306 -3.84 14.09 -8.42
CA ASN A 306 -3.97 15.47 -8.94
C ASN A 306 -3.46 16.52 -7.94
N ASP A 307 -2.21 16.34 -7.48
CA ASP A 307 -1.53 17.15 -6.44
C ASP A 307 -2.19 17.20 -5.07
N THR A 308 -3.30 16.49 -4.89
CA THR A 308 -4.03 16.38 -3.62
C THR A 308 -3.51 15.20 -2.82
N ARG A 309 -3.11 15.45 -1.57
CA ARG A 309 -2.63 14.40 -0.65
C ARG A 309 -3.80 13.77 0.08
N ILE A 310 -4.08 12.51 -0.22
CA ILE A 310 -5.14 11.73 0.38
C ILE A 310 -4.52 10.77 1.40
N ARG A 311 -4.80 10.97 2.68
CA ARG A 311 -4.38 10.02 3.72
C ARG A 311 -5.24 8.77 3.62
N ARG A 312 -4.62 7.59 3.60
CA ARG A 312 -5.38 6.32 3.61
C ARG A 312 -6.24 6.25 4.86
N ALA A 313 -7.49 5.83 4.67
CA ALA A 313 -8.44 5.60 5.74
C ALA A 313 -7.90 4.58 6.75
N SER A 314 -8.43 4.60 7.97
CA SER A 314 -8.13 3.60 9.01
C SER A 314 -8.42 2.16 8.56
N ARG A 315 -9.30 2.01 7.56
CA ARG A 315 -9.77 0.75 7.03
C ARG A 315 -10.08 0.88 5.54
N ARG A 316 -9.59 -0.06 4.73
CA ARG A 316 -10.07 -0.31 3.36
C ARG A 316 -10.44 -1.77 3.23
N VAL A 317 -11.57 -2.06 2.61
CA VAL A 317 -11.99 -3.42 2.27
C VAL A 317 -12.17 -3.52 0.77
N SER A 318 -11.81 -4.66 0.17
CA SER A 318 -12.17 -4.95 -1.23
C SER A 318 -12.72 -6.34 -1.39
N PHE A 319 -13.77 -6.45 -2.20
CA PHE A 319 -14.41 -7.71 -2.56
C PHE A 319 -14.00 -8.04 -4.00
N THR A 320 -13.20 -9.10 -4.15
CA THR A 320 -12.74 -9.55 -5.47
C THR A 320 -13.52 -10.78 -5.88
N LEU A 321 -14.41 -10.64 -6.86
CA LEU A 321 -15.24 -11.72 -7.38
C LEU A 321 -14.69 -12.26 -8.70
N ARG A 322 -14.70 -13.59 -8.83
CA ARG A 322 -14.13 -14.32 -9.96
C ARG A 322 -14.93 -15.59 -10.25
N LYS A 323 -14.66 -16.18 -11.40
CA LYS A 323 -15.09 -17.52 -11.78
C LYS A 323 -13.90 -18.47 -11.75
N VAL A 324 -13.97 -19.55 -10.99
CA VAL A 324 -12.95 -20.60 -10.99
C VAL A 324 -12.93 -21.32 -12.33
N ARG A 325 -11.74 -21.43 -12.92
CA ARG A 325 -11.52 -22.14 -14.17
C ARG A 325 -11.42 -23.65 -13.91
N LYS A 326 -12.08 -24.46 -14.76
CA LYS A 326 -12.11 -25.94 -14.63
C LYS A 326 -11.13 -26.68 -15.55
N GLY A 327 -10.39 -25.97 -16.39
CA GLY A 327 -9.44 -26.54 -17.36
C GLY A 327 -8.21 -25.65 -17.55
N PRO A 328 -7.30 -26.00 -18.47
CA PRO A 328 -6.14 -25.16 -18.77
C PRO A 328 -6.59 -23.80 -19.33
N CYS A 329 -5.77 -22.76 -19.12
CA CYS A 329 -6.01 -21.46 -19.72
C CYS A 329 -5.45 -21.38 -21.15
N GLU A 330 -6.31 -21.05 -22.10
CA GLU A 330 -5.98 -20.88 -23.53
C GLU A 330 -6.02 -19.40 -23.95
N CYS A 331 -5.67 -18.47 -23.05
CA CYS A 331 -5.63 -17.04 -23.38
C CYS A 331 -4.62 -16.72 -24.49
N GLU A 332 -4.80 -15.57 -25.15
CA GLU A 332 -3.94 -15.05 -26.22
C GLU A 332 -2.56 -14.56 -25.75
N PHE A 333 -2.23 -14.75 -24.47
CA PHE A 333 -1.04 -14.22 -23.80
C PHE A 333 -0.17 -15.34 -23.19
N PRO A 334 0.36 -16.28 -24.00
CA PRO A 334 1.13 -17.44 -23.53
C PRO A 334 2.35 -17.05 -22.68
N GLU A 335 2.97 -15.91 -22.96
CA GLU A 335 4.16 -15.43 -22.26
C GLU A 335 3.90 -15.08 -20.77
N TYR A 336 2.64 -14.86 -20.39
CA TYR A 336 2.22 -14.62 -18.99
C TYR A 336 1.49 -15.83 -18.38
N CYS A 337 1.09 -16.80 -19.20
CA CYS A 337 0.19 -17.88 -18.80
C CYS A 337 0.92 -19.06 -18.15
N ASP A 338 0.50 -19.45 -16.94
CA ASP A 338 1.05 -20.63 -16.25
C ASP A 338 0.58 -21.96 -16.87
N SER A 339 -0.52 -21.98 -17.63
CA SER A 339 -1.00 -23.18 -18.33
C SER A 339 -0.33 -23.45 -19.67
N GLN A 340 0.35 -22.46 -20.26
CA GLN A 340 0.93 -22.54 -21.62
C GLN A 340 2.46 -22.47 -21.62
N LYS A 341 3.09 -22.62 -20.45
CA LYS A 341 4.54 -22.59 -20.25
C LYS A 341 5.13 -23.98 -20.05
#